data_AF-A0A1A6AS52-F1
#
_entry.id   AF-A0A1A6AS52-F1
#
_cell.length_a   1.000
_cell.length_b   1.000
_cell.length_c   1.000
_cell.angle_alpha   90.00
_cell.angle_beta   90.00
_cell.angle_gamma   90.00
#
_symmetry.space_group_name_H-M   'P 1'
#
loop_
_entity.id
_entity.type
_entity.pdbx_description
1 polymer ?
#
loop_
_entity_poly.entity_id
_entity_poly.type
_entity_poly.pdbx_seq_one_letter_code
_entity_poly.pdbx_strand_id
1 'polypeptide(L)'
;MKKLIKNFVLFCGIYAIAQGSHCTIALAANNMDKSSDVSTVTASTSLDTNKDISNSKTIDGNTNSSYDKSTSENNTPEKANSNVGQSTNYDTIVKVSIPVSKKWKISFNQPVDVNSLGGKIRLVDNNNTEVPLAFSSTDYGMSVIVSPTNACNPDTDYTLTISGNIVSRYNRTLKNPTIVEFKTAPVISSIDNISVTINQEDEYTLPTQVTAKMSNDTTTSVNVSWNKSVDMTSIPGVYAYTGTVDGYSKPVTLNLTIKAFEPVPSIMNDYRIQSQIGTNLYNYLMNYDNRQSVLDRAIELHGGITSNNCVYYASEALRRAGMTDLPEYVANTNQLTSQLGSRGWQTSTDLSKLLPGDICFTTSYGSGPTHTYTFMKWVDPKSFDYAYICDNQGYDYTGDAYHKRNIDFETPTKDCISYFMYLA
;
A
#
# COMPACT_ATOMS: atom_id res chain seq x y z
N MET A 1 70.66 13.93 9.59
CA MET A 1 69.33 13.50 9.11
C MET A 1 68.68 14.62 8.33
N LYS A 2 68.37 14.45 7.03
CA LYS A 2 67.49 15.39 6.31
C LYS A 2 66.08 15.22 6.85
N LYS A 3 65.48 16.25 7.46
CA LYS A 3 64.04 16.24 7.79
C LYS A 3 63.27 16.13 6.47
N LEU A 4 62.62 14.99 6.22
CA LEU A 4 61.53 14.94 5.25
C LEU A 4 60.38 15.80 5.79
N ILE A 5 60.38 17.08 5.41
CA ILE A 5 59.18 17.90 5.47
C ILE A 5 58.27 17.37 4.36
N LYS A 6 57.53 16.29 4.65
CA LYS A 6 56.35 15.96 3.84
C LYS A 6 55.41 17.14 3.99
N ASN A 7 55.18 17.87 2.90
CA ASN A 7 54.17 18.91 2.83
C ASN A 7 52.78 18.23 2.93
N PHE A 8 52.36 17.94 4.15
CA PHE A 8 51.01 17.47 4.46
C PHE A 8 50.05 18.65 4.29
N VAL A 9 49.49 18.74 3.08
CA VAL A 9 48.50 19.72 2.65
C VAL A 9 47.12 19.36 3.21
N LEU A 10 46.31 20.36 3.55
CA LEU A 10 44.90 20.17 3.91
C LEU A 10 44.07 19.99 2.62
N PHE A 11 43.31 18.90 2.58
CA PHE A 11 42.33 18.60 1.53
C PHE A 11 40.97 18.25 2.17
N CYS A 12 39.89 18.42 1.41
CA CYS A 12 38.56 17.91 1.76
C CYS A 12 37.89 17.12 0.63
N GLY A 13 36.89 16.31 0.98
CA GLY A 13 35.94 15.66 0.07
C GLY A 13 34.54 15.63 0.69
N ILE A 14 33.49 15.62 -0.14
CA ILE A 14 32.11 15.81 0.32
C ILE A 14 31.19 14.63 -0.03
N TYR A 15 30.50 14.13 0.99
CA TYR A 15 29.58 13.01 0.91
C TYR A 15 28.16 13.42 1.30
N ALA A 16 27.19 12.84 0.60
CA ALA A 16 25.78 13.17 0.73
C ALA A 16 25.08 12.15 1.65
N ILE A 17 24.98 12.42 2.96
CA ILE A 17 24.35 11.48 3.91
C ILE A 17 22.88 11.23 3.51
N ALA A 18 22.53 9.97 3.24
CA ALA A 18 21.13 9.57 3.12
C ALA A 18 20.50 9.60 4.52
N GLN A 19 19.46 10.40 4.72
CA GLN A 19 18.61 10.26 5.89
C GLN A 19 17.62 9.15 5.58
N GLY A 20 17.81 7.98 6.18
CA GLY A 20 16.76 6.97 6.21
C GLY A 20 15.64 7.46 7.11
N SER A 21 14.44 7.64 6.56
CA SER A 21 13.24 7.84 7.38
C SER A 21 13.04 6.58 8.20
N HIS A 22 13.04 6.71 9.53
CA HIS A 22 12.63 5.61 10.39
C HIS A 22 11.13 5.38 10.22
N CYS A 23 10.74 4.40 9.40
CA CYS A 23 9.44 3.76 9.56
C CYS A 23 9.43 3.11 10.95
N THR A 24 8.89 3.80 11.94
CA THR A 24 8.40 3.16 13.15
C THR A 24 7.22 2.30 12.73
N ILE A 25 7.47 1.02 12.43
CA ILE A 25 6.41 0.03 12.30
C ILE A 25 5.81 -0.11 13.70
N ALA A 26 4.75 0.65 13.97
CA ALA A 26 3.90 0.44 15.10
C ALA A 26 3.10 -0.84 14.85
N LEU A 27 3.68 -1.98 15.20
CA LEU A 27 2.93 -3.22 15.34
C LEU A 27 1.83 -2.96 16.38
N ALA A 28 0.57 -3.04 15.95
CA ALA A 28 -0.56 -2.92 16.84
C ALA A 28 -0.48 -4.05 17.88
N ALA A 29 -0.32 -3.67 19.15
CA ALA A 29 -0.33 -4.62 20.24
C ALA A 29 -1.77 -5.11 20.47
N ASN A 30 -2.08 -6.31 19.99
CA ASN A 30 -3.32 -6.99 20.33
C ASN A 30 -3.28 -7.40 21.81
N ASN A 31 -3.94 -6.61 22.66
CA ASN A 31 -4.23 -7.01 24.03
C ASN A 31 -5.29 -8.11 24.06
N MET A 32 -4.85 -9.37 24.09
CA MET A 32 -5.57 -10.44 24.78
C MET A 32 -4.59 -11.23 25.62
N ASP A 33 -4.45 -10.83 26.89
CA ASP A 33 -3.79 -11.65 27.90
C ASP A 33 -4.78 -12.71 28.41
N LYS A 34 -4.41 -13.99 28.25
CA LYS A 34 -4.94 -15.08 29.06
C LYS A 34 -3.90 -16.19 29.23
N SER A 35 -2.97 -15.94 30.15
CA SER A 35 -2.38 -16.92 31.08
C SER A 35 -1.67 -18.17 30.52
N SER A 36 -0.36 -18.25 30.83
CA SER A 36 0.40 -19.46 31.23
C SER A 36 0.25 -20.74 30.39
N ASP A 37 1.31 -21.27 29.78
CA ASP A 37 2.40 -21.87 30.58
C ASP A 37 3.80 -21.87 29.92
N VAL A 38 4.82 -22.08 30.76
CA VAL A 38 6.26 -21.94 30.44
C VAL A 38 6.89 -23.26 29.99
N SER A 39 7.77 -23.21 28.97
CA SER A 39 8.96 -24.07 28.91
C SER A 39 10.06 -23.50 28.00
N THR A 40 11.29 -23.48 28.51
CA THR A 40 12.50 -22.89 27.93
C THR A 40 13.40 -23.93 27.25
N VAL A 41 13.95 -23.65 26.06
CA VAL A 41 15.21 -24.28 25.57
C VAL A 41 16.05 -23.27 24.78
N THR A 42 17.37 -23.36 24.92
CA THR A 42 18.42 -22.44 24.45
C THR A 42 19.16 -22.96 23.22
N ALA A 43 19.53 -22.09 22.26
CA ALA A 43 20.76 -22.10 21.42
C ALA A 43 20.60 -21.14 20.22
N SER A 44 21.58 -20.61 19.48
CA SER A 44 23.00 -20.23 19.65
C SER A 44 23.56 -19.96 18.24
N THR A 45 23.85 -18.69 17.91
CA THR A 45 24.95 -18.19 17.02
C THR A 45 25.45 -18.95 15.79
N SER A 46 25.47 -18.26 14.63
CA SER A 46 26.59 -18.05 13.66
C SER A 46 26.02 -17.87 12.24
N LEU A 47 26.18 -16.75 11.52
CA LEU A 47 27.39 -16.23 10.88
C LEU A 47 28.14 -17.27 10.03
N ASP A 48 28.07 -17.11 8.70
CA ASP A 48 29.24 -17.36 7.87
C ASP A 48 29.30 -16.39 6.67
N THR A 49 30.52 -16.17 6.20
CA THR A 49 30.89 -15.23 5.10
C THR A 49 31.73 -15.98 4.07
N ASN A 50 31.84 -15.42 2.85
CA ASN A 50 32.82 -15.69 1.75
C ASN A 50 32.14 -15.92 0.39
N LYS A 51 32.72 -15.59 -0.78
CA LYS A 51 33.84 -14.72 -1.18
C LYS A 51 33.90 -14.68 -2.73
N ASP A 52 34.90 -13.97 -3.25
CA ASP A 52 35.51 -14.04 -4.57
C ASP A 52 34.94 -13.13 -5.67
N ILE A 53 35.73 -12.60 -6.62
CA ILE A 53 37.07 -11.95 -6.66
C ILE A 53 37.37 -11.71 -8.15
N SER A 54 37.76 -10.48 -8.51
CA SER A 54 38.40 -10.10 -9.79
C SER A 54 37.54 -10.27 -11.08
N ASN A 55 37.87 -9.66 -12.24
CA ASN A 55 39.18 -9.16 -12.66
C ASN A 55 39.12 -7.98 -13.67
N SER A 56 40.28 -7.35 -13.84
CA SER A 56 40.58 -6.19 -14.70
C SER A 56 40.37 -6.44 -16.22
N LYS A 57 40.00 -5.37 -16.96
CA LYS A 57 40.71 -4.98 -18.21
C LYS A 57 40.35 -3.58 -18.72
N THR A 58 41.37 -2.75 -18.96
CA THR A 58 41.37 -1.55 -19.80
C THR A 58 41.75 -1.89 -21.25
N ILE A 59 41.11 -1.27 -22.25
CA ILE A 59 41.67 -1.01 -23.60
C ILE A 59 41.12 0.35 -24.11
N ASP A 60 41.94 1.07 -24.87
CA ASP A 60 41.71 2.40 -25.44
C ASP A 60 40.65 2.48 -26.56
N GLY A 61 40.17 3.69 -26.85
CA GLY A 61 39.23 3.98 -27.94
C GLY A 61 39.15 5.47 -28.28
N ASN A 62 40.18 6.00 -28.94
CA ASN A 62 40.26 7.40 -29.38
C ASN A 62 39.59 7.63 -30.74
N THR A 63 38.64 8.58 -30.85
CA THR A 63 38.34 9.28 -32.13
C THR A 63 37.83 10.71 -31.89
N ASN A 64 38.57 11.69 -32.41
CA ASN A 64 38.10 13.06 -32.60
C ASN A 64 37.16 13.16 -33.82
N SER A 65 36.23 14.11 -33.79
CA SER A 65 35.82 14.84 -35.00
C SER A 65 35.69 16.34 -34.70
N SER A 66 36.58 17.12 -35.30
CA SER A 66 36.55 18.59 -35.30
C SER A 66 35.65 19.09 -36.43
N TYR A 67 35.03 20.27 -36.26
CA TYR A 67 34.79 21.18 -37.38
C TYR A 67 34.98 22.65 -36.96
N ASP A 68 35.61 23.38 -37.90
CA ASP A 68 35.95 24.80 -38.06
C ASP A 68 35.39 25.86 -37.09
N LYS A 69 36.16 26.83 -36.56
CA LYS A 69 37.14 27.81 -37.16
C LYS A 69 36.47 29.08 -37.70
N SER A 70 36.72 30.19 -37.00
CA SER A 70 37.00 31.49 -37.66
C SER A 70 37.83 32.39 -36.74
N THR A 71 38.76 33.13 -37.34
CA THR A 71 39.82 33.95 -36.72
C THR A 71 39.55 35.45 -36.90
N SER A 72 39.97 36.27 -35.93
CA SER A 72 40.67 37.53 -36.25
C SER A 72 41.52 38.02 -35.08
N GLU A 73 42.80 38.31 -35.36
CA GLU A 73 43.75 38.93 -34.43
C GLU A 73 43.70 40.46 -34.55
N ASN A 74 44.16 41.18 -33.52
CA ASN A 74 44.74 42.53 -33.67
C ASN A 74 45.60 42.91 -32.45
N ASN A 75 46.68 43.64 -32.69
CA ASN A 75 47.72 44.09 -31.74
C ASN A 75 48.06 45.56 -32.08
N THR A 76 48.58 46.46 -31.25
CA THR A 76 49.19 46.49 -29.88
C THR A 76 49.26 48.01 -29.47
N PRO A 77 49.95 48.50 -28.40
CA PRO A 77 50.42 47.95 -27.11
C PRO A 77 50.09 48.88 -25.89
N GLU A 78 50.72 48.61 -24.74
CA GLU A 78 50.76 49.43 -23.50
C GLU A 78 49.44 49.56 -22.69
N LYS A 79 49.46 49.63 -21.35
CA LYS A 79 50.54 49.87 -20.38
C LYS A 79 50.31 49.03 -19.11
N ALA A 80 51.38 48.69 -18.38
CA ALA A 80 51.26 47.91 -17.15
C ALA A 80 50.53 48.67 -16.03
N ASN A 81 49.63 47.99 -15.33
CA ASN A 81 49.46 48.24 -13.90
C ASN A 81 49.14 46.93 -13.16
N SER A 82 49.95 46.63 -12.16
CA SER A 82 49.85 45.41 -11.36
C SER A 82 48.88 45.61 -10.20
N ASN A 83 47.87 44.74 -10.06
CA ASN A 83 47.50 44.22 -8.74
C ASN A 83 46.68 42.93 -8.82
N VAL A 84 47.33 41.86 -8.35
CA VAL A 84 46.83 40.62 -7.73
C VAL A 84 45.31 40.36 -7.76
N GLY A 85 44.93 39.31 -8.50
CA GLY A 85 43.80 38.45 -8.17
C GLY A 85 44.22 36.99 -8.35
N GLN A 86 44.44 36.25 -7.25
CA GLN A 86 44.71 34.81 -7.36
C GLN A 86 43.43 34.10 -7.83
N SER A 87 43.44 33.62 -9.07
CA SER A 87 42.47 32.64 -9.55
C SER A 87 42.58 31.38 -8.68
N THR A 88 41.64 31.23 -7.76
CA THR A 88 41.45 29.99 -7.01
C THR A 88 40.55 29.12 -7.85
N ASN A 89 41.13 28.12 -8.53
CA ASN A 89 40.34 27.09 -9.20
C ASN A 89 39.58 26.29 -8.13
N TYR A 90 38.26 26.19 -8.28
CA TYR A 90 37.39 25.38 -7.43
C TYR A 90 37.09 24.05 -8.13
N ASP A 91 37.05 22.97 -7.36
CA ASP A 91 36.48 21.70 -7.84
C ASP A 91 34.94 21.82 -7.81
N THR A 92 34.27 21.78 -8.97
CA THR A 92 32.80 21.85 -9.06
C THR A 92 32.16 20.46 -9.14
N ILE A 93 31.13 20.23 -8.32
CA ILE A 93 30.35 18.98 -8.29
C ILE A 93 28.87 19.34 -8.51
N VAL A 94 28.23 18.78 -9.54
CA VAL A 94 26.81 19.00 -9.86
C VAL A 94 25.95 17.84 -9.35
N LYS A 95 24.80 18.11 -8.73
CA LYS A 95 23.81 17.10 -8.29
C LYS A 95 22.36 17.55 -8.56
N VAL A 96 21.45 16.61 -8.68
CA VAL A 96 20.00 16.89 -8.90
C VAL A 96 19.14 16.10 -7.92
N SER A 97 17.86 16.51 -7.79
CA SER A 97 16.84 15.84 -6.98
C SER A 97 17.23 15.66 -5.50
N ILE A 98 17.86 16.67 -4.92
CA ILE A 98 18.31 16.63 -3.52
C ILE A 98 17.14 16.94 -2.55
N PRO A 99 16.92 16.16 -1.48
CA PRO A 99 15.91 16.48 -0.48
C PRO A 99 16.14 17.86 0.17
N VAL A 100 15.08 18.64 0.36
CA VAL A 100 15.14 20.01 0.93
C VAL A 100 15.79 20.10 2.33
N SER A 101 15.85 18.99 3.07
CA SER A 101 16.47 18.87 4.39
C SER A 101 17.88 18.27 4.37
N LYS A 102 18.54 18.24 3.20
CA LYS A 102 19.83 17.55 3.01
C LYS A 102 20.92 18.09 3.94
N LYS A 103 21.61 17.15 4.60
CA LYS A 103 22.83 17.38 5.36
C LYS A 103 24.04 16.88 4.57
N TRP A 104 25.13 17.63 4.63
CA TRP A 104 26.36 17.35 3.90
C TRP A 104 27.47 16.96 4.88
N LYS A 105 28.15 15.84 4.63
CA LYS A 105 29.37 15.48 5.36
C LYS A 105 30.57 15.94 4.57
N ILE A 106 31.29 16.93 5.08
CA ILE A 106 32.59 17.34 4.54
C ILE A 106 33.66 16.64 5.39
N SER A 107 34.44 15.77 4.77
CA SER A 107 35.57 15.10 5.40
C SER A 107 36.87 15.76 4.97
N PHE A 108 37.72 16.07 5.94
CA PHE A 108 39.04 16.66 5.80
C PHE A 108 40.11 15.60 6.07
N ASN A 109 41.32 15.78 5.55
CA ASN A 109 42.46 14.91 5.87
C ASN A 109 43.26 15.36 7.11
N GLN A 110 42.85 16.45 7.77
CA GLN A 110 43.37 16.93 9.06
C GLN A 110 42.19 17.56 9.84
N PRO A 111 42.21 17.55 11.19
CA PRO A 111 41.09 18.04 11.95
C PRO A 111 40.97 19.57 11.84
N VAL A 112 39.74 20.06 11.69
CA VAL A 112 39.41 21.50 11.67
C VAL A 112 38.80 21.94 13.00
N ASP A 113 38.73 23.25 13.24
CA ASP A 113 37.87 23.80 14.29
C ASP A 113 36.53 24.23 13.69
N VAL A 114 35.45 23.61 14.16
CA VAL A 114 34.08 23.82 13.66
C VAL A 114 33.61 25.26 13.89
N ASN A 115 34.04 25.89 14.98
CA ASN A 115 33.69 27.28 15.30
C ASN A 115 34.34 28.27 14.33
N SER A 116 35.41 27.87 13.65
CA SER A 116 36.15 28.72 12.71
C SER A 116 35.55 28.76 11.30
N LEU A 117 34.46 28.01 11.04
CA LEU A 117 33.91 27.77 9.69
C LEU A 117 32.85 28.79 9.24
N GLY A 118 32.35 29.64 10.13
CA GLY A 118 31.41 30.71 9.80
C GLY A 118 31.95 31.61 8.67
N GLY A 119 31.12 31.85 7.65
CA GLY A 119 31.50 32.60 6.44
C GLY A 119 32.49 31.90 5.49
N LYS A 120 33.10 30.77 5.90
CA LYS A 120 34.03 29.98 5.07
C LYS A 120 33.36 28.81 4.36
N ILE A 121 32.25 28.33 4.89
CA ILE A 121 31.30 27.44 4.22
C ILE A 121 29.99 28.21 4.10
N ARG A 122 29.50 28.39 2.87
CA ARG A 122 28.30 29.18 2.58
C ARG A 122 27.38 28.41 1.64
N LEU A 123 26.08 28.52 1.85
CA LEU A 123 25.05 27.98 0.98
C LEU A 123 24.21 29.14 0.46
N VAL A 124 24.08 29.28 -0.86
CA VAL A 124 23.24 30.32 -1.48
C VAL A 124 22.25 29.69 -2.46
N ASP A 125 21.07 30.30 -2.60
CA ASP A 125 20.13 29.96 -3.67
C ASP A 125 20.55 30.60 -5.02
N ASN A 126 19.78 30.30 -6.08
CA ASN A 126 19.95 30.86 -7.41
C ASN A 126 19.82 32.40 -7.51
N ASN A 127 19.29 33.07 -6.49
CA ASN A 127 19.23 34.54 -6.37
C ASN A 127 20.41 35.11 -5.55
N ASN A 128 21.35 34.26 -5.13
CA ASN A 128 22.44 34.55 -4.18
C ASN A 128 21.99 34.85 -2.73
N THR A 129 20.77 34.47 -2.35
CA THR A 129 20.28 34.58 -0.97
C THR A 129 20.96 33.52 -0.11
N GLU A 130 21.59 33.94 1.00
CA GLU A 130 22.32 33.03 1.88
C GLU A 130 21.39 32.24 2.82
N VAL A 131 21.49 30.92 2.77
CA VAL A 131 20.80 29.99 3.66
C VAL A 131 21.66 29.78 4.90
N PRO A 132 21.18 30.10 6.12
CA PRO A 132 21.97 29.90 7.33
C PRO A 132 22.29 28.43 7.59
N LEU A 133 23.51 28.17 8.07
CA LEU A 133 24.05 26.82 8.27
C LEU A 133 24.39 26.58 9.74
N ALA A 134 24.02 25.40 10.24
CA ALA A 134 24.53 24.82 11.47
C ALA A 134 25.64 23.79 11.15
N PHE A 135 26.66 23.75 12.00
CA PHE A 135 27.82 22.89 11.86
C PHE A 135 27.97 21.99 13.08
N SER A 136 28.22 20.70 12.89
CA SER A 136 28.64 19.81 13.98
C SER A 136 29.91 19.03 13.61
N SER A 137 30.81 18.89 14.59
CA SER A 137 32.06 18.16 14.46
C SER A 137 31.84 16.66 14.66
N THR A 138 32.47 15.84 13.82
CA THR A 138 32.45 14.37 13.87
C THR A 138 33.85 13.84 13.56
N ASP A 139 34.08 12.54 13.75
CA ASP A 139 35.35 11.87 13.45
C ASP A 139 36.58 12.60 14.05
N TYR A 140 36.49 13.01 15.33
CA TYR A 140 37.52 13.78 16.03
C TYR A 140 37.91 15.13 15.37
N GLY A 141 36.98 15.74 14.63
CA GLY A 141 37.20 16.99 13.88
C GLY A 141 37.69 16.77 12.45
N MET A 142 37.90 15.52 12.03
CA MET A 142 38.20 15.17 10.64
C MET A 142 36.97 15.29 9.73
N SER A 143 35.75 15.32 10.27
CA SER A 143 34.54 15.52 9.48
C SER A 143 33.60 16.55 10.10
N VAL A 144 32.93 17.32 9.25
CA VAL A 144 31.93 18.31 9.65
C VAL A 144 30.61 17.98 8.97
N ILE A 145 29.53 17.92 9.75
CA ILE A 145 28.17 17.87 9.20
C ILE A 145 27.66 19.30 9.06
N VAL A 146 27.36 19.68 7.82
CA VAL A 146 26.74 20.95 7.45
C VAL A 146 25.24 20.72 7.26
N SER A 147 24.42 21.44 8.02
CA SER A 147 22.96 21.36 7.95
C SER A 147 22.38 22.76 7.71
N PRO A 148 21.52 22.95 6.70
CA PRO A 148 20.64 24.12 6.65
C PRO A 148 19.84 24.24 7.97
N THR A 149 19.74 25.45 8.54
CA THR A 149 18.94 25.66 9.77
C THR A 149 17.44 25.60 9.49
N ASN A 150 17.04 26.04 8.30
CA ASN A 150 15.71 25.90 7.72
C ASN A 150 15.80 24.97 6.51
N ALA A 151 14.71 24.28 6.16
CA ALA A 151 14.66 23.52 4.91
C ALA A 151 14.89 24.46 3.70
N CYS A 152 15.61 23.98 2.70
CA CYS A 152 15.75 24.66 1.42
C CYS A 152 14.40 24.74 0.69
N ASN A 153 14.25 25.70 -0.21
CA ASN A 153 13.07 25.76 -1.09
C ASN A 153 13.06 24.54 -2.02
N PRO A 154 11.89 23.98 -2.36
CA PRO A 154 11.78 22.87 -3.30
C PRO A 154 12.03 23.33 -4.74
N ASP A 155 12.40 22.37 -5.62
CA ASP A 155 12.68 22.58 -7.05
C ASP A 155 13.58 23.80 -7.39
N THR A 156 14.52 24.12 -6.51
CA THR A 156 15.37 25.33 -6.53
C THR A 156 16.84 24.94 -6.62
N ASP A 157 17.60 25.67 -7.43
CA ASP A 157 19.06 25.49 -7.57
C ASP A 157 19.83 26.22 -6.45
N TYR A 158 20.87 25.57 -5.95
CA TYR A 158 21.69 25.99 -4.82
C TYR A 158 23.18 25.79 -5.08
N THR A 159 24.01 26.64 -4.48
CA THR A 159 25.47 26.56 -4.52
C THR A 159 26.03 26.50 -3.10
N LEU A 160 26.65 25.37 -2.73
CA LEU A 160 27.40 25.19 -1.50
C LEU A 160 28.89 25.41 -1.76
N THR A 161 29.45 26.50 -1.24
CA THR A 161 30.86 26.87 -1.42
C THR A 161 31.67 26.54 -0.18
N ILE A 162 32.74 25.77 -0.36
CA ILE A 162 33.77 25.45 0.64
C ILE A 162 35.02 26.26 0.28
N SER A 163 35.23 27.38 0.95
CA SER A 163 36.32 28.31 0.62
C SER A 163 37.70 27.76 1.00
N GLY A 164 38.72 28.15 0.22
CA GLY A 164 40.13 27.80 0.50
C GLY A 164 40.65 28.40 1.81
N ASN A 165 39.92 29.35 2.42
CA ASN A 165 40.31 30.05 3.65
C ASN A 165 40.09 29.22 4.92
N ILE A 166 39.66 27.96 4.80
CA ILE A 166 39.60 27.00 5.92
C ILE A 166 41.03 26.61 6.33
N VAL A 167 41.27 26.58 7.65
CA VAL A 167 42.57 26.25 8.25
C VAL A 167 42.40 25.11 9.25
N SER A 168 43.25 24.08 9.15
CA SER A 168 43.26 22.96 10.11
C SER A 168 43.83 23.37 11.47
N ARG A 169 43.60 22.55 12.49
CA ARG A 169 44.23 22.68 13.82
C ARG A 169 45.76 22.58 13.78
N TYR A 170 46.35 22.17 12.65
CA TYR A 170 47.78 22.16 12.39
C TYR A 170 48.26 23.38 11.56
N ASN A 171 47.45 24.43 11.50
CA ASN A 171 47.72 25.68 10.79
C ASN A 171 48.01 25.47 9.28
N ARG A 172 47.26 24.57 8.63
CA ARG A 172 47.34 24.33 7.18
C ARG A 172 46.06 24.80 6.49
N THR A 173 46.22 25.70 5.51
CA THR A 173 45.15 26.20 4.64
C THR A 173 44.69 25.14 3.65
N LEU A 174 43.38 25.04 3.40
CA LEU A 174 42.77 24.15 2.41
C LEU A 174 43.29 24.48 1.01
N LYS A 175 43.69 23.46 0.24
CA LYS A 175 44.23 23.66 -1.12
C LYS A 175 43.29 23.29 -2.26
N ASN A 176 42.28 22.47 -2.01
CA ASN A 176 41.19 22.24 -2.96
C ASN A 176 39.91 22.92 -2.42
N PRO A 177 39.67 24.20 -2.74
CA PRO A 177 38.37 24.80 -2.48
C PRO A 177 37.34 24.12 -3.40
N THR A 178 36.11 23.93 -2.93
CA THR A 178 35.11 23.09 -3.62
C THR A 178 33.79 23.84 -3.72
N ILE A 179 33.13 23.73 -4.88
CA ILE A 179 31.76 24.18 -5.11
C ILE A 179 30.90 22.93 -5.32
N VAL A 180 29.73 22.90 -4.69
CA VAL A 180 28.70 21.91 -4.98
C VAL A 180 27.44 22.63 -5.43
N GLU A 181 27.15 22.53 -6.72
CA GLU A 181 25.91 22.97 -7.33
C GLU A 181 24.89 21.85 -7.19
N PHE A 182 23.69 22.16 -6.71
CA PHE A 182 22.64 21.17 -6.63
C PHE A 182 21.23 21.74 -6.77
N LYS A 183 20.34 20.98 -7.43
CA LYS A 183 18.91 21.27 -7.43
C LYS A 183 18.17 20.46 -6.37
N THR A 184 17.31 21.11 -5.60
CA THR A 184 16.38 20.40 -4.70
C THR A 184 15.28 19.68 -5.49
N ALA A 185 14.74 18.60 -4.94
CA ALA A 185 13.58 17.92 -5.51
C ALA A 185 12.29 18.75 -5.29
N PRO A 186 11.28 18.63 -6.18
CA PRO A 186 9.91 19.02 -5.87
C PRO A 186 9.39 18.25 -4.65
N VAL A 187 8.48 18.86 -3.90
CA VAL A 187 7.79 18.22 -2.75
C VAL A 187 6.29 18.09 -3.04
N ILE A 188 5.59 17.22 -2.31
CA ILE A 188 4.14 17.07 -2.44
C ILE A 188 3.47 18.37 -1.94
N SER A 189 2.67 19.00 -2.80
CA SER A 189 1.93 20.23 -2.49
C SER A 189 0.51 19.92 -2.01
N SER A 190 -0.18 18.98 -2.67
CA SER A 190 -1.47 18.46 -2.25
C SER A 190 -1.69 17.02 -2.72
N ILE A 191 -2.57 16.32 -2.02
CA ILE A 191 -3.20 15.07 -2.46
C ILE A 191 -4.70 15.28 -2.26
N ASP A 192 -5.49 15.05 -3.30
CA ASP A 192 -6.93 15.26 -3.26
C ASP A 192 -7.63 14.13 -2.51
N ASN A 193 -8.79 14.42 -1.92
CA ASN A 193 -9.61 13.40 -1.29
C ASN A 193 -10.20 12.47 -2.35
N ILE A 194 -10.25 11.18 -2.02
CA ILE A 194 -10.77 10.14 -2.90
C ILE A 194 -12.22 9.86 -2.52
N SER A 195 -13.10 9.76 -3.52
CA SER A 195 -14.48 9.33 -3.34
C SER A 195 -14.75 8.14 -4.26
N VAL A 196 -15.08 6.99 -3.67
CA VAL A 196 -15.43 5.76 -4.39
C VAL A 196 -16.87 5.41 -4.08
N THR A 197 -17.59 4.83 -5.04
CA THR A 197 -18.96 4.33 -4.83
C THR A 197 -19.07 2.94 -5.41
N ILE A 198 -19.48 1.99 -4.57
CA ILE A 198 -19.75 0.59 -4.93
C ILE A 198 -21.19 0.24 -4.54
N ASN A 199 -21.69 -0.89 -5.00
CA ASN A 199 -22.93 -1.47 -4.51
C ASN A 199 -22.62 -2.43 -3.35
N GLN A 200 -23.64 -2.75 -2.55
CA GLN A 200 -23.56 -3.78 -1.54
C GLN A 200 -23.14 -5.13 -2.16
N GLU A 201 -22.30 -5.90 -1.45
CA GLU A 201 -21.73 -7.18 -1.92
C GLU A 201 -20.79 -7.10 -3.14
N ASP A 202 -20.38 -5.90 -3.57
CA ASP A 202 -19.26 -5.73 -4.51
C ASP A 202 -17.92 -5.93 -3.79
N GLU A 203 -16.95 -6.59 -4.43
CA GLU A 203 -15.59 -6.72 -3.89
C GLU A 203 -14.83 -5.40 -4.06
N TYR A 204 -14.18 -4.93 -2.99
CA TYR A 204 -13.41 -3.68 -3.03
C TYR A 204 -12.17 -3.73 -2.12
N THR A 205 -11.04 -3.26 -2.65
CA THR A 205 -9.79 -3.07 -1.92
C THR A 205 -9.31 -1.64 -2.05
N LEU A 206 -8.73 -1.10 -0.96
CA LEU A 206 -8.19 0.26 -0.96
C LEU A 206 -6.98 0.37 -1.91
N PRO A 207 -6.81 1.48 -2.63
CA PRO A 207 -5.72 1.64 -3.59
C PRO A 207 -4.37 1.71 -2.87
N THR A 208 -3.34 1.05 -3.40
CA THR A 208 -1.98 1.07 -2.82
C THR A 208 -1.19 2.33 -3.18
N GLN A 209 -1.65 3.09 -4.18
CA GLN A 209 -1.06 4.35 -4.62
C GLN A 209 -2.14 5.41 -4.87
N VAL A 210 -1.76 6.68 -4.74
CA VAL A 210 -2.61 7.85 -4.98
C VAL A 210 -1.86 8.89 -5.83
N THR A 211 -2.61 9.71 -6.57
CA THR A 211 -2.03 10.81 -7.34
C THR A 211 -1.75 12.01 -6.43
N ALA A 212 -0.48 12.37 -6.28
CA ALA A 212 -0.05 13.59 -5.64
C ALA A 212 0.20 14.70 -6.66
N LYS A 213 -0.16 15.94 -6.30
CA LYS A 213 0.32 17.15 -6.97
C LYS A 213 1.62 17.60 -6.31
N MET A 214 2.60 17.98 -7.13
CA MET A 214 3.92 18.43 -6.69
C MET A 214 3.99 19.95 -6.59
N SER A 215 5.07 20.48 -5.99
CA SER A 215 5.32 21.91 -5.81
C SER A 215 5.62 22.67 -7.11
N ASN A 216 5.82 21.95 -8.23
CA ASN A 216 6.08 22.49 -9.57
C ASN A 216 4.93 22.18 -10.54
N ASP A 217 3.71 22.04 -10.01
CA ASP A 217 2.46 21.74 -10.72
C ASP A 217 2.38 20.40 -11.48
N THR A 218 3.45 19.61 -11.54
CA THR A 218 3.41 18.22 -12.03
C THR A 218 2.64 17.29 -11.09
N THR A 219 2.26 16.11 -11.58
CA THR A 219 1.64 15.05 -10.76
C THR A 219 2.53 13.81 -10.73
N THR A 220 2.39 12.99 -9.67
CA THR A 220 3.14 11.75 -9.50
C THR A 220 2.32 10.75 -8.69
N SER A 221 2.41 9.47 -9.03
CA SER A 221 1.82 8.38 -8.24
C SER A 221 2.70 8.07 -7.04
N VAL A 222 2.12 8.06 -5.83
CA VAL A 222 2.85 7.85 -4.57
C VAL A 222 2.16 6.77 -3.73
N ASN A 223 2.95 5.96 -3.03
CA ASN A 223 2.42 4.90 -2.16
C ASN A 223 1.63 5.51 -0.98
N VAL A 224 0.51 4.88 -0.63
CA VAL A 224 -0.30 5.24 0.53
C VAL A 224 -0.41 4.05 1.50
N SER A 225 -0.34 4.33 2.80
CA SER A 225 -0.61 3.35 3.85
C SER A 225 -1.89 3.73 4.59
N TRP A 226 -2.91 2.87 4.54
CA TRP A 226 -4.21 3.12 5.15
C TRP A 226 -4.26 2.69 6.62
N ASN A 227 -5.07 3.38 7.42
CA ASN A 227 -5.24 3.11 8.85
C ASN A 227 -5.97 1.80 9.17
N LYS A 228 -6.73 1.25 8.22
CA LYS A 228 -7.47 -0.02 8.33
C LYS A 228 -7.83 -0.59 6.96
N SER A 229 -8.20 -1.87 6.92
CA SER A 229 -8.81 -2.58 5.80
C SER A 229 -10.27 -2.21 5.56
N VAL A 230 -10.81 -2.59 4.40
CA VAL A 230 -12.25 -2.75 4.18
C VAL A 230 -12.61 -4.12 4.72
N ASP A 231 -13.41 -4.18 5.79
CA ASP A 231 -13.67 -5.42 6.53
C ASP A 231 -14.88 -6.19 5.97
N MET A 232 -15.90 -5.47 5.49
CA MET A 232 -17.08 -6.02 4.80
C MET A 232 -17.71 -4.98 3.86
N THR A 233 -18.40 -5.42 2.80
CA THR A 233 -19.19 -4.56 1.90
C THR A 233 -20.70 -4.85 1.96
N SER A 234 -21.12 -5.67 2.93
CA SER A 234 -22.51 -6.08 3.16
C SER A 234 -23.39 -4.97 3.75
N ILE A 235 -22.81 -3.97 4.42
CA ILE A 235 -23.57 -2.92 5.11
C ILE A 235 -23.53 -1.63 4.26
N PRO A 236 -24.68 -1.11 3.80
CA PRO A 236 -24.75 0.17 3.10
C PRO A 236 -24.39 1.35 4.01
N GLY A 237 -23.69 2.35 3.48
CA GLY A 237 -23.25 3.50 4.27
C GLY A 237 -22.12 4.30 3.63
N VAL A 238 -21.57 5.25 4.39
CA VAL A 238 -20.39 6.03 4.00
C VAL A 238 -19.28 5.77 5.00
N TYR A 239 -18.15 5.25 4.52
CA TYR A 239 -17.01 4.82 5.32
C TYR A 239 -15.79 5.67 4.99
N ALA A 240 -15.23 6.31 6.01
CA ALA A 240 -14.00 7.09 5.89
C ALA A 240 -12.75 6.25 6.24
N TYR A 241 -11.74 6.37 5.40
CA TYR A 241 -10.41 5.78 5.55
C TYR A 241 -9.36 6.89 5.51
N THR A 242 -8.35 6.78 6.36
CA THR A 242 -7.30 7.79 6.52
C THR A 242 -5.97 7.16 6.14
N GLY A 243 -5.31 7.73 5.12
CA GLY A 243 -4.03 7.28 4.60
C GLY A 243 -2.88 8.22 4.97
N THR A 244 -1.69 7.66 5.14
CA THR A 244 -0.42 8.40 5.22
C THR A 244 0.40 8.20 3.96
N VAL A 245 1.18 9.21 3.59
CA VAL A 245 2.06 9.23 2.41
C VAL A 245 3.40 9.83 2.82
N ASP A 246 4.50 9.17 2.48
CA ASP A 246 5.84 9.63 2.82
C ASP A 246 6.14 11.00 2.19
N GLY A 247 6.64 11.93 3.00
CA GLY A 247 6.91 13.30 2.59
C GLY A 247 5.68 14.23 2.54
N TYR A 248 4.48 13.75 2.89
CA TYR A 248 3.27 14.57 3.01
C TYR A 248 2.76 14.56 4.46
N SER A 249 2.69 15.74 5.09
CA SER A 249 2.38 15.88 6.51
C SER A 249 0.88 15.89 6.84
N LYS A 250 0.02 15.95 5.82
CA LYS A 250 -1.44 15.91 5.98
C LYS A 250 -1.96 14.50 5.70
N PRO A 251 -3.04 14.06 6.35
CA PRO A 251 -3.70 12.81 5.99
C PRO A 251 -4.32 12.88 4.59
N VAL A 252 -4.38 11.74 3.91
CA VAL A 252 -5.20 11.52 2.71
C VAL A 252 -6.53 10.91 3.16
N THR A 253 -7.66 11.39 2.66
CA THR A 253 -8.98 10.81 2.99
C THR A 253 -9.55 10.05 1.80
N LEU A 254 -10.05 8.84 2.03
CA LEU A 254 -10.91 8.11 1.09
C LEU A 254 -12.28 7.91 1.72
N ASN A 255 -13.32 8.37 1.03
CA ASN A 255 -14.71 8.12 1.37
C ASN A 255 -15.26 7.02 0.43
N LEU A 256 -15.62 5.88 1.01
CA LEU A 256 -16.28 4.78 0.32
C LEU A 256 -17.78 4.84 0.60
N THR A 257 -18.57 5.08 -0.43
CA THR A 257 -20.04 4.98 -0.37
C THR A 257 -20.46 3.60 -0.84
N ILE A 258 -21.09 2.82 0.03
CA ILE A 258 -21.70 1.54 -0.29
C ILE A 258 -23.20 1.78 -0.46
N LYS A 259 -23.71 1.62 -1.67
CA LYS A 259 -25.15 1.73 -1.98
C LYS A 259 -25.88 0.49 -1.50
N ALA A 260 -27.08 0.68 -0.95
CA ALA A 260 -27.99 -0.42 -0.67
C ALA A 260 -28.36 -1.16 -1.96
N PHE A 261 -28.60 -2.46 -1.84
CA PHE A 261 -29.18 -3.23 -2.94
C PHE A 261 -30.61 -2.76 -3.24
N GLU A 262 -30.90 -2.52 -4.52
CA GLU A 262 -32.24 -2.17 -5.02
C GLU A 262 -32.95 -3.44 -5.53
N PRO A 263 -34.14 -3.80 -4.98
CA PRO A 263 -34.86 -5.01 -5.37
C PRO A 263 -35.14 -5.14 -6.87
N VAL A 264 -34.85 -6.31 -7.44
CA VAL A 264 -35.11 -6.60 -8.85
C VAL A 264 -36.54 -7.13 -9.06
N PRO A 265 -37.25 -6.74 -10.13
CA PRO A 265 -38.64 -7.14 -10.36
C PRO A 265 -38.78 -8.57 -10.94
N SER A 266 -37.72 -9.09 -11.57
CA SER A 266 -37.69 -10.41 -12.20
C SER A 266 -36.24 -10.86 -12.39
N ILE A 267 -36.02 -12.17 -12.47
CA ILE A 267 -34.72 -12.82 -12.62
C ILE A 267 -34.88 -13.93 -13.66
N MET A 268 -33.95 -14.05 -14.61
CA MET A 268 -34.04 -15.05 -15.67
C MET A 268 -32.68 -15.42 -16.25
N ASN A 269 -32.62 -16.56 -16.93
CA ASN A 269 -31.53 -17.01 -17.80
C ASN A 269 -32.13 -17.55 -19.11
N ASP A 270 -31.30 -18.11 -19.99
CA ASP A 270 -31.73 -18.65 -21.29
C ASP A 270 -32.73 -19.83 -21.19
N TYR A 271 -32.87 -20.44 -20.01
CA TYR A 271 -33.67 -21.65 -19.81
C TYR A 271 -35.00 -21.41 -19.07
N ARG A 272 -35.07 -20.42 -18.18
CA ARG A 272 -36.29 -20.11 -17.42
C ARG A 272 -36.30 -18.70 -16.81
N ILE A 273 -37.49 -18.30 -16.38
CA ILE A 273 -37.73 -17.14 -15.51
C ILE A 273 -37.88 -17.67 -14.07
N GLN A 274 -37.46 -16.89 -13.08
CA GLN A 274 -37.62 -17.22 -11.67
C GLN A 274 -39.06 -16.94 -11.19
N SER A 275 -39.56 -17.79 -10.29
CA SER A 275 -40.84 -17.56 -9.63
C SER A 275 -40.86 -16.27 -8.80
N GLN A 276 -42.06 -15.78 -8.45
CA GLN A 276 -42.18 -14.64 -7.54
C GLN A 276 -41.58 -14.93 -6.17
N ILE A 277 -41.74 -16.15 -5.63
CA ILE A 277 -41.16 -16.54 -4.32
C ILE A 277 -39.61 -16.56 -4.41
N GLY A 278 -39.02 -17.11 -5.47
CA GLY A 278 -37.57 -17.09 -5.65
C GLY A 278 -37.02 -15.66 -5.80
N THR A 279 -37.71 -14.82 -6.57
CA THR A 279 -37.35 -13.40 -6.74
C THR A 279 -37.45 -12.62 -5.43
N ASN A 280 -38.51 -12.84 -4.64
CA ASN A 280 -38.67 -12.28 -3.31
C ASN A 280 -37.56 -12.76 -2.36
N LEU A 281 -37.21 -14.05 -2.39
CA LEU A 281 -36.18 -14.64 -1.54
C LEU A 281 -34.81 -14.03 -1.81
N TYR A 282 -34.43 -13.92 -3.09
CA TYR A 282 -33.22 -13.23 -3.50
C TYR A 282 -33.20 -11.78 -3.00
N ASN A 283 -34.25 -11.00 -3.31
CA ASN A 283 -34.35 -9.61 -2.89
C ASN A 283 -34.28 -9.43 -1.36
N TYR A 284 -34.92 -10.34 -0.61
CA TYR A 284 -34.92 -10.30 0.84
C TYR A 284 -33.54 -10.58 1.42
N LEU A 285 -32.84 -11.62 0.93
CA LEU A 285 -31.51 -12.04 1.39
C LEU A 285 -30.36 -11.18 0.86
N MET A 286 -30.58 -10.37 -0.18
CA MET A 286 -29.61 -9.35 -0.60
C MET A 286 -29.48 -8.22 0.43
N ASN A 287 -30.41 -8.04 1.36
CA ASN A 287 -30.26 -7.07 2.46
C ASN A 287 -29.61 -7.74 3.69
N TYR A 288 -28.53 -7.15 4.22
CA TYR A 288 -27.78 -7.70 5.35
C TYR A 288 -28.61 -7.86 6.64
N ASP A 289 -29.38 -6.84 7.05
CA ASP A 289 -30.17 -6.89 8.28
C ASP A 289 -31.26 -7.98 8.22
N ASN A 290 -31.83 -8.21 7.04
CA ASN A 290 -32.73 -9.34 6.79
C ASN A 290 -32.02 -10.69 6.97
N ARG A 291 -30.77 -10.85 6.48
CA ARG A 291 -30.00 -12.09 6.69
C ARG A 291 -29.78 -12.36 8.19
N GLN A 292 -29.43 -11.33 8.96
CA GLN A 292 -29.26 -11.44 10.41
C GLN A 292 -30.59 -11.79 11.11
N SER A 293 -31.70 -11.13 10.74
CA SER A 293 -33.03 -11.43 11.30
C SER A 293 -33.51 -12.87 10.99
N VAL A 294 -33.13 -13.44 9.84
CA VAL A 294 -33.38 -14.84 9.50
C VAL A 294 -32.51 -15.76 10.34
N LEU A 295 -31.23 -15.44 10.53
CA LEU A 295 -30.30 -16.23 11.34
C LEU A 295 -30.74 -16.30 12.81
N ASP A 296 -31.06 -15.15 13.41
CA ASP A 296 -31.55 -15.06 14.79
C ASP A 296 -32.82 -15.90 15.00
N ARG A 297 -33.81 -15.78 14.11
CA ARG A 297 -35.05 -16.56 14.19
C ARG A 297 -34.83 -18.04 13.92
N ALA A 298 -33.91 -18.41 13.04
CA ALA A 298 -33.53 -19.81 12.83
C ALA A 298 -32.92 -20.42 14.10
N ILE A 299 -31.98 -19.71 14.74
CA ILE A 299 -31.37 -20.10 16.02
C ILE A 299 -32.44 -20.26 17.12
N GLU A 300 -33.40 -19.33 17.21
CA GLU A 300 -34.52 -19.40 18.15
C GLU A 300 -35.39 -20.66 17.92
N LEU A 301 -35.77 -20.92 16.67
CA LEU A 301 -36.53 -22.12 16.28
C LEU A 301 -35.77 -23.43 16.55
N HIS A 302 -34.44 -23.38 16.53
CA HIS A 302 -33.55 -24.49 16.87
C HIS A 302 -33.18 -24.53 18.38
N GLY A 303 -33.91 -23.81 19.23
CA GLY A 303 -33.72 -23.82 20.69
C GLY A 303 -32.38 -23.24 21.15
N GLY A 304 -31.79 -22.33 20.37
CA GLY A 304 -30.48 -21.72 20.63
C GLY A 304 -29.30 -22.43 19.97
N ILE A 305 -29.53 -23.50 19.19
CA ILE A 305 -28.46 -24.29 18.55
C ILE A 305 -28.04 -23.65 17.22
N THR A 306 -26.75 -23.30 17.11
CA THR A 306 -26.16 -22.67 15.91
C THR A 306 -25.60 -23.66 14.89
N SER A 307 -25.24 -24.88 15.31
CA SER A 307 -24.78 -25.95 14.40
C SER A 307 -25.95 -26.60 13.66
N ASN A 308 -25.73 -27.09 12.43
CA ASN A 308 -26.72 -27.77 11.58
C ASN A 308 -28.04 -27.00 11.35
N ASN A 309 -28.05 -25.69 11.59
CA ASN A 309 -29.22 -24.82 11.58
C ASN A 309 -29.61 -24.33 10.16
N CYS A 310 -29.03 -24.93 9.11
CA CYS A 310 -29.20 -24.51 7.72
C CYS A 310 -30.63 -24.66 7.18
N VAL A 311 -31.36 -25.68 7.63
CA VAL A 311 -32.75 -25.90 7.19
C VAL A 311 -33.71 -24.94 7.87
N TYR A 312 -33.50 -24.62 9.16
CA TYR A 312 -34.25 -23.54 9.82
C TYR A 312 -33.98 -22.19 9.14
N TYR A 313 -32.73 -21.88 8.79
CA TYR A 313 -32.36 -20.68 8.04
C TYR A 313 -33.07 -20.61 6.69
N ALA A 314 -32.96 -21.66 5.85
CA ALA A 314 -33.60 -21.70 4.54
C ALA A 314 -35.14 -21.64 4.63
N SER A 315 -35.74 -22.35 5.60
CA SER A 315 -37.19 -22.34 5.81
C SER A 315 -37.71 -20.99 6.32
N GLU A 316 -36.95 -20.32 7.20
CA GLU A 316 -37.30 -18.98 7.67
C GLU A 316 -37.17 -17.95 6.55
N ALA A 317 -36.09 -18.01 5.76
CA ALA A 317 -35.93 -17.14 4.59
C ALA A 317 -37.09 -17.31 3.60
N LEU A 318 -37.52 -18.56 3.32
CA LEU A 318 -38.69 -18.85 2.49
C LEU A 318 -40.00 -18.29 3.08
N ARG A 319 -40.22 -18.39 4.40
CA ARG A 319 -41.37 -17.77 5.07
C ARG A 319 -41.37 -16.24 4.88
N ARG A 320 -40.21 -15.59 5.09
CA ARG A 320 -40.06 -14.13 4.87
C ARG A 320 -40.25 -13.72 3.41
N ALA A 321 -39.87 -14.58 2.46
CA ALA A 321 -40.07 -14.39 1.02
C ALA A 321 -41.54 -14.55 0.56
N GLY A 322 -42.43 -15.06 1.43
CA GLY A 322 -43.86 -15.19 1.18
C GLY A 322 -44.42 -16.61 1.25
N MET A 323 -43.60 -17.64 1.49
CA MET A 323 -44.08 -19.02 1.75
C MET A 323 -44.53 -19.16 3.22
N THR A 324 -45.51 -18.35 3.63
CA THR A 324 -45.94 -18.20 5.03
C THR A 324 -46.59 -19.44 5.63
N ASP A 325 -46.95 -20.42 4.80
CA ASP A 325 -47.53 -21.71 5.20
C ASP A 325 -46.48 -22.82 5.45
N LEU A 326 -45.19 -22.55 5.21
CA LEU A 326 -44.09 -23.49 5.46
C LEU A 326 -43.88 -23.70 6.98
N PRO A 327 -44.15 -24.89 7.54
CA PRO A 327 -44.21 -25.06 9.00
C PRO A 327 -42.87 -24.81 9.71
N GLU A 328 -42.93 -24.29 10.93
CA GLU A 328 -41.74 -24.00 11.74
C GLU A 328 -40.98 -25.25 12.21
N TYR A 329 -41.62 -26.43 12.19
CA TYR A 329 -40.97 -27.71 12.54
C TYR A 329 -40.03 -28.26 11.45
N VAL A 330 -39.95 -27.61 10.28
CA VAL A 330 -39.10 -28.05 9.16
C VAL A 330 -37.63 -27.76 9.52
N ALA A 331 -36.93 -28.82 9.93
CA ALA A 331 -35.63 -28.77 10.59
C ALA A 331 -34.56 -29.64 9.92
N ASN A 332 -34.92 -30.52 8.98
CA ASN A 332 -33.95 -31.31 8.21
C ASN A 332 -34.22 -31.31 6.69
N THR A 333 -33.20 -31.65 5.90
CA THR A 333 -33.19 -31.52 4.45
C THR A 333 -34.28 -32.37 3.78
N ASN A 334 -34.57 -33.57 4.27
CA ASN A 334 -35.68 -34.39 3.75
C ASN A 334 -37.05 -33.74 3.99
N GLN A 335 -37.26 -33.14 5.17
CA GLN A 335 -38.50 -32.40 5.45
C GLN A 335 -38.64 -31.21 4.50
N LEU A 336 -37.58 -30.43 4.30
CA LEU A 336 -37.62 -29.27 3.39
C LEU A 336 -37.87 -29.70 1.95
N THR A 337 -37.13 -30.69 1.43
CA THR A 337 -37.35 -31.27 0.08
C THR A 337 -38.80 -31.73 -0.11
N SER A 338 -39.38 -32.41 0.90
CA SER A 338 -40.77 -32.87 0.88
C SER A 338 -41.77 -31.71 0.88
N GLN A 339 -41.55 -30.67 1.70
CA GLN A 339 -42.41 -29.48 1.79
C GLN A 339 -42.32 -28.58 0.56
N LEU A 340 -41.18 -28.52 -0.12
CA LEU A 340 -41.03 -27.83 -1.41
C LEU A 340 -41.73 -28.63 -2.51
N GLY A 341 -41.50 -29.95 -2.59
CA GLY A 341 -42.12 -30.83 -3.57
C GLY A 341 -43.65 -30.85 -3.49
N SER A 342 -44.23 -30.87 -2.28
CA SER A 342 -45.68 -30.80 -2.09
C SER A 342 -46.29 -29.44 -2.50
N ARG A 343 -45.46 -28.39 -2.61
CA ARG A 343 -45.80 -27.06 -3.13
C ARG A 343 -45.46 -26.88 -4.61
N GLY A 344 -45.19 -27.97 -5.33
CA GLY A 344 -44.95 -27.96 -6.78
C GLY A 344 -43.54 -27.54 -7.20
N TRP A 345 -42.59 -27.42 -6.27
CA TRP A 345 -41.19 -27.17 -6.63
C TRP A 345 -40.59 -28.39 -7.35
N GLN A 346 -39.85 -28.12 -8.41
CA GLN A 346 -39.22 -29.11 -9.27
C GLN A 346 -37.75 -29.28 -8.91
N THR A 347 -37.27 -30.53 -8.92
CA THR A 347 -35.85 -30.85 -8.72
C THR A 347 -35.09 -30.80 -10.04
N SER A 348 -33.88 -30.22 -10.03
CA SER A 348 -32.94 -30.25 -11.17
C SER A 348 -31.50 -30.47 -10.71
N THR A 349 -30.72 -31.16 -11.55
CA THR A 349 -29.26 -31.32 -11.44
C THR A 349 -28.52 -30.48 -12.49
N ASP A 350 -29.25 -29.87 -13.42
CA ASP A 350 -28.72 -29.06 -14.52
C ASP A 350 -28.45 -27.63 -14.03
N LEU A 351 -27.19 -27.36 -13.65
CA LEU A 351 -26.76 -26.09 -13.06
C LEU A 351 -26.90 -24.89 -14.01
N SER A 352 -27.04 -25.12 -15.33
CA SER A 352 -27.30 -24.03 -16.29
C SER A 352 -28.67 -23.37 -16.07
N LYS A 353 -29.62 -24.09 -15.44
CA LYS A 353 -30.96 -23.61 -15.08
C LYS A 353 -31.03 -22.92 -13.71
N LEU A 354 -29.95 -22.93 -12.93
CA LEU A 354 -29.92 -22.36 -11.58
C LEU A 354 -30.09 -20.84 -11.65
N LEU A 355 -30.97 -20.28 -10.81
CA LEU A 355 -31.20 -18.84 -10.68
C LEU A 355 -31.12 -18.38 -9.23
N PRO A 356 -30.76 -17.10 -8.99
CA PRO A 356 -30.84 -16.48 -7.67
C PRO A 356 -32.21 -16.74 -7.00
N GLY A 357 -32.20 -17.15 -5.74
CA GLY A 357 -33.38 -17.56 -4.99
C GLY A 357 -33.77 -19.04 -5.09
N ASP A 358 -32.99 -19.88 -5.80
CA ASP A 358 -33.16 -21.33 -5.77
C ASP A 358 -32.62 -21.95 -4.48
N ILE A 359 -33.28 -23.02 -4.02
CA ILE A 359 -32.84 -23.79 -2.84
C ILE A 359 -31.99 -24.96 -3.28
N CYS A 360 -30.71 -24.93 -2.94
CA CYS A 360 -29.73 -25.95 -3.27
C CYS A 360 -29.59 -26.98 -2.15
N PHE A 361 -29.27 -28.21 -2.52
CA PHE A 361 -29.07 -29.35 -1.62
C PHE A 361 -27.79 -30.09 -2.01
N THR A 362 -26.94 -30.35 -1.02
CA THR A 362 -25.64 -31.02 -1.23
C THR A 362 -25.76 -32.53 -1.34
N THR A 363 -24.62 -33.21 -1.56
CA THR A 363 -24.49 -34.67 -1.53
C THR A 363 -25.21 -35.32 -0.33
N SER A 364 -25.81 -36.48 -0.58
CA SER A 364 -26.51 -37.29 0.42
C SER A 364 -25.78 -38.61 0.63
N TYR A 365 -25.48 -38.94 1.89
CA TYR A 365 -24.85 -40.21 2.28
C TYR A 365 -25.86 -41.22 2.86
N GLY A 366 -27.13 -41.10 2.48
CA GLY A 366 -28.21 -42.05 2.80
C GLY A 366 -29.27 -41.52 3.77
N SER A 367 -28.98 -40.48 4.54
CA SER A 367 -29.93 -39.83 5.46
C SER A 367 -30.56 -38.55 4.90
N GLY A 368 -30.38 -38.26 3.60
CA GLY A 368 -30.72 -36.99 2.97
C GLY A 368 -29.48 -36.10 2.71
N PRO A 369 -29.63 -35.00 1.96
CA PRO A 369 -28.57 -34.02 1.76
C PRO A 369 -27.93 -33.56 3.07
N THR A 370 -26.61 -33.44 3.11
CA THR A 370 -25.87 -33.00 4.30
C THR A 370 -26.16 -31.55 4.69
N HIS A 371 -26.49 -30.70 3.70
CA HIS A 371 -26.62 -29.26 3.85
C HIS A 371 -27.55 -28.65 2.79
N THR A 372 -28.06 -27.45 3.05
CA THR A 372 -28.89 -26.67 2.12
C THR A 372 -28.57 -25.19 2.23
N TYR A 373 -28.70 -24.47 1.11
CA TYR A 373 -28.42 -23.05 0.99
C TYR A 373 -29.26 -22.41 -0.12
N THR A 374 -29.44 -21.08 -0.06
CA THR A 374 -30.04 -20.32 -1.17
C THR A 374 -28.94 -19.87 -2.12
N PHE A 375 -29.09 -20.11 -3.42
CA PHE A 375 -28.14 -19.59 -4.41
C PHE A 375 -28.36 -18.10 -4.68
N MET A 376 -27.29 -17.30 -4.75
CA MET A 376 -27.38 -15.84 -4.91
C MET A 376 -26.77 -15.31 -6.22
N LYS A 377 -25.55 -15.71 -6.59
CA LYS A 377 -24.94 -15.43 -7.92
C LYS A 377 -23.72 -16.32 -8.17
N TRP A 378 -23.43 -16.67 -9.42
CA TRP A 378 -22.14 -17.28 -9.79
C TRP A 378 -20.98 -16.30 -9.52
N VAL A 379 -19.81 -16.81 -9.12
CA VAL A 379 -18.60 -15.99 -8.96
C VAL A 379 -17.99 -15.65 -10.32
N ASP A 380 -17.85 -16.65 -11.19
CA ASP A 380 -17.59 -16.48 -12.62
C ASP A 380 -18.83 -16.97 -13.37
N PRO A 381 -19.54 -16.14 -14.17
CA PRO A 381 -20.70 -16.58 -14.94
C PRO A 381 -20.39 -17.64 -16.01
N LYS A 382 -19.13 -18.02 -16.21
CA LYS A 382 -18.67 -19.06 -17.14
C LYS A 382 -18.25 -20.36 -16.45
N SER A 383 -18.28 -20.42 -15.12
CA SER A 383 -17.94 -21.62 -14.35
C SER A 383 -19.01 -21.96 -13.32
N PHE A 384 -19.20 -23.25 -13.06
CA PHE A 384 -20.02 -23.75 -11.96
C PHE A 384 -19.21 -24.14 -10.72
N ASP A 385 -17.89 -23.84 -10.68
CA ASP A 385 -17.02 -24.13 -9.53
C ASP A 385 -17.51 -23.44 -8.24
N TYR A 386 -17.85 -22.14 -8.34
CA TYR A 386 -18.11 -21.30 -7.18
C TYR A 386 -19.29 -20.34 -7.38
N ALA A 387 -20.09 -20.18 -6.32
CA ALA A 387 -21.14 -19.18 -6.22
C ALA A 387 -21.09 -18.44 -4.89
N TYR A 388 -21.68 -17.25 -4.84
CA TYR A 388 -22.14 -16.67 -3.58
C TYR A 388 -23.51 -17.28 -3.25
N ILE A 389 -23.67 -17.67 -2.00
CA ILE A 389 -24.85 -18.34 -1.46
C ILE A 389 -25.23 -17.71 -0.12
N CYS A 390 -26.44 -17.98 0.36
CA CYS A 390 -26.91 -17.58 1.68
C CYS A 390 -27.26 -18.82 2.53
N ASP A 391 -26.56 -19.02 3.65
CA ASP A 391 -26.87 -20.05 4.64
C ASP A 391 -26.34 -19.74 6.07
N ASN A 392 -26.52 -20.69 7.00
CA ASN A 392 -26.14 -20.59 8.41
C ASN A 392 -24.62 -20.66 8.70
N GLN A 393 -23.79 -21.10 7.76
CA GLN A 393 -22.36 -21.37 7.94
C GLN A 393 -21.47 -20.10 7.86
N GLY A 394 -22.05 -18.90 7.92
CA GLY A 394 -21.30 -17.64 7.82
C GLY A 394 -20.16 -17.48 8.82
N TYR A 395 -20.19 -18.17 9.97
CA TYR A 395 -19.08 -18.23 10.92
C TYR A 395 -17.79 -18.88 10.35
N ASP A 396 -17.91 -19.76 9.35
CA ASP A 396 -16.76 -20.30 8.59
C ASP A 396 -16.22 -19.28 7.55
N TYR A 397 -16.97 -18.22 7.26
CA TYR A 397 -16.75 -17.28 6.16
C TYR A 397 -16.94 -15.81 6.59
N THR A 398 -16.00 -15.28 7.37
CA THR A 398 -15.94 -13.88 7.84
C THR A 398 -17.11 -13.38 8.72
N GLY A 399 -18.11 -14.22 9.00
CA GLY A 399 -19.26 -13.91 9.86
C GLY A 399 -20.56 -13.58 9.11
N ASP A 400 -20.59 -13.60 7.77
CA ASP A 400 -21.78 -13.27 6.99
C ASP A 400 -22.45 -14.54 6.41
N ALA A 401 -23.78 -14.60 6.53
CA ALA A 401 -24.58 -15.64 5.91
C ALA A 401 -24.42 -15.63 4.37
N TYR A 402 -24.17 -14.46 3.76
CA TYR A 402 -23.78 -14.33 2.35
C TYR A 402 -22.28 -14.57 2.19
N HIS A 403 -21.90 -15.66 1.51
CA HIS A 403 -20.50 -15.99 1.29
C HIS A 403 -20.26 -16.84 0.04
N LYS A 404 -19.00 -16.87 -0.41
CA LYS A 404 -18.54 -17.71 -1.52
C LYS A 404 -18.38 -19.17 -1.08
N ARG A 405 -18.98 -20.10 -1.83
CA ARG A 405 -18.93 -21.56 -1.60
C ARG A 405 -18.58 -22.31 -2.89
N ASN A 406 -17.94 -23.48 -2.75
CA ASN A 406 -17.84 -24.48 -3.82
C ASN A 406 -19.22 -25.04 -4.18
N ILE A 407 -19.46 -25.33 -5.46
CA ILE A 407 -20.75 -25.79 -5.97
C ILE A 407 -20.62 -27.15 -6.68
N ASP A 408 -20.00 -27.25 -7.86
CA ASP A 408 -19.98 -28.49 -8.64
C ASP A 408 -18.87 -29.50 -8.25
N PHE A 409 -17.96 -29.14 -7.33
CA PHE A 409 -16.88 -29.98 -6.83
C PHE A 409 -16.85 -30.05 -5.29
N GLU A 410 -16.32 -31.15 -4.75
CA GLU A 410 -16.20 -31.40 -3.30
C GLU A 410 -14.85 -30.89 -2.77
N THR A 411 -14.84 -30.41 -1.52
CA THR A 411 -13.62 -30.09 -0.76
C THR A 411 -13.56 -30.96 0.51
N PRO A 412 -12.39 -31.11 1.17
CA PRO A 412 -12.25 -31.93 2.38
C PRO A 412 -13.18 -31.57 3.57
N THR A 413 -13.87 -30.42 3.51
CA THR A 413 -14.79 -29.95 4.56
C THR A 413 -16.17 -29.51 4.05
N LYS A 414 -16.43 -29.54 2.74
CA LYS A 414 -17.68 -29.06 2.13
C LYS A 414 -18.06 -29.90 0.91
N ASP A 415 -19.19 -30.59 1.01
CA ASP A 415 -19.84 -31.32 -0.08
C ASP A 415 -20.21 -30.40 -1.25
N CYS A 416 -20.19 -30.96 -2.47
CA CYS A 416 -20.76 -30.34 -3.67
C CYS A 416 -22.30 -30.34 -3.65
N ILE A 417 -22.90 -29.61 -4.59
CA ILE A 417 -24.33 -29.66 -4.88
C ILE A 417 -24.71 -31.03 -5.48
N SER A 418 -25.80 -31.62 -5.00
CA SER A 418 -26.40 -32.81 -5.61
C SER A 418 -27.56 -32.44 -6.51
N TYR A 419 -28.40 -31.51 -6.06
CA TYR A 419 -29.51 -30.95 -6.83
C TYR A 419 -29.94 -29.59 -6.27
N PHE A 420 -30.76 -28.87 -7.00
CA PHE A 420 -31.52 -27.74 -6.49
C PHE A 420 -33.01 -27.94 -6.75
N MET A 421 -33.81 -27.16 -6.04
CA MET A 421 -35.25 -27.05 -6.24
C MET A 421 -35.61 -25.62 -6.60
N TYR A 422 -36.49 -25.48 -7.60
CA TYR A 422 -37.07 -24.21 -8.03
C TYR A 422 -38.58 -24.37 -8.24
N LEU A 423 -39.32 -23.28 -8.10
CA LEU A 423 -40.71 -23.20 -8.53
C LEU A 423 -40.76 -22.65 -9.96
N ALA A 424 -41.51 -23.31 -10.83
CA ALA A 424 -41.65 -22.98 -12.25
C ALA A 424 -42.73 -21.90 -12.50
#